data_AF-A0A9E5J3G7-F1
#
_entry.id   AF-A0A9E5J3G7-F1
#
_cell.length_a   1.000
_cell.length_b   1.000
_cell.length_c   1.000
_cell.angle_alpha   90.00
_cell.angle_beta   90.00
_cell.angle_gamma   90.00
#
_symmetry.space_group_name_H-M   'P 1'
#
loop_
_entity.id
_entity.type
_entity.pdbx_description
1 polymer ?
#
loop_
_entity_poly.entity_id
_entity_poly.type
_entity_poly.pdbx_seq_one_letter_code
_entity_poly.pdbx_strand_id
1 'polypeptide(L)'
;MWIFLHADIEIIERHHHSVDAFPDSGRTLPFGSGATVFSNYVDLKIKNTSPHPLQLKLWLTDTCLKGQLLSDQPSARKYHIIEKSHRFVRHAHRDGNHFRFNEIYRETYEKGVKLGEEKIFTNFAPMVYEVTATRI
;
A
#
# COMPACT_ATOMS: atom_id res chain seq x y z
N MET A 1 5.75 -0.25 -3.27
CA MET A 1 5.64 0.22 -1.87
C MET A 1 5.43 -0.92 -0.88
N TRP A 2 4.48 -1.84 -1.11
CA TRP A 2 4.14 -2.94 -0.17
C TRP A 2 5.34 -3.56 0.57
N ILE A 3 6.41 -3.91 -0.14
CA ILE A 3 7.61 -4.52 0.43
C ILE A 3 8.27 -3.70 1.55
N PHE A 4 8.25 -2.38 1.46
CA PHE A 4 8.85 -1.48 2.45
C PHE A 4 8.02 -1.41 3.74
N LEU A 5 6.71 -1.67 3.67
CA LEU A 5 5.87 -1.66 4.87
C LEU A 5 6.25 -2.77 5.86
N HIS A 6 7.06 -3.75 5.43
CA HIS A 6 7.53 -4.88 6.21
C HIS A 6 8.93 -4.68 6.82
N ALA A 7 9.39 -3.43 6.96
CA ALA A 7 10.67 -3.10 7.60
C ALA A 7 10.58 -1.83 8.47
N ASP A 8 11.59 -1.63 9.32
CA ASP A 8 11.83 -0.38 10.04
C ASP A 8 12.24 0.71 9.04
N ILE A 9 11.23 1.37 8.49
CA ILE A 9 11.39 2.49 7.56
C ILE A 9 10.38 3.59 7.88
N GLU A 10 10.68 4.77 7.36
CA GLU A 10 9.81 5.95 7.33
C GLU A 10 9.47 6.28 5.87
N ILE A 11 8.20 6.49 5.56
CA ILE A 11 7.75 6.94 4.24
C ILE A 11 7.83 8.46 4.20
N ILE A 12 8.77 8.99 3.43
CA ILE A 12 8.99 10.44 3.29
C ILE A 12 8.09 11.01 2.18
N GLU A 13 7.95 10.28 1.09
CA GLU A 13 7.10 10.67 -0.03
C GLU A 13 6.44 9.44 -0.64
N ARG A 14 5.14 9.55 -0.89
CA ARG A 14 4.35 8.54 -1.58
C ARG A 14 3.19 9.22 -2.27
N HIS A 15 2.97 8.83 -3.51
CA HIS A 15 1.79 9.20 -4.27
C HIS A 15 1.00 7.94 -4.63
N HIS A 16 -0.33 8.02 -4.58
CA HIS A 16 -1.20 6.95 -5.06
C HIS A 16 -1.73 7.28 -6.46
N HIS A 17 -2.31 6.29 -7.15
CA HIS A 17 -2.96 6.55 -8.44
C HIS A 17 -4.15 7.50 -8.26
N SER A 18 -4.34 8.40 -9.22
CA SER A 18 -5.43 9.39 -9.24
C SER A 18 -6.81 8.77 -9.45
N VAL A 19 -6.88 7.54 -9.95
CA VAL A 19 -8.11 6.78 -10.19
C VAL A 19 -7.95 5.32 -9.74
N ASP A 20 -9.03 4.68 -9.32
CA ASP A 20 -9.10 3.23 -9.18
C ASP A 20 -9.61 2.61 -10.49
N ALA A 21 -8.69 2.05 -11.27
CA ALA A 21 -8.98 1.49 -12.59
C ALA A 21 -9.34 -0.01 -12.56
N PHE A 22 -9.17 -0.67 -11.40
CA PHE A 22 -9.32 -2.12 -11.31
C PHE A 22 -10.49 -2.49 -10.40
N PRO A 23 -11.45 -3.30 -10.84
CA PRO A 23 -12.48 -3.82 -9.96
C PRO A 23 -11.88 -4.75 -8.89
N ASP A 24 -12.66 -5.03 -7.85
CA ASP A 24 -12.21 -5.82 -6.71
C ASP A 24 -12.22 -7.34 -6.94
N SER A 25 -11.90 -7.81 -8.15
CA SER A 25 -11.88 -9.24 -8.46
C SER A 25 -10.53 -9.86 -8.15
N GLY A 26 -10.44 -10.62 -7.05
CA GLY A 26 -9.28 -11.47 -6.75
C GLY A 26 -8.01 -10.73 -6.31
N ARG A 27 -8.15 -9.58 -5.64
CA ARG A 27 -7.00 -8.86 -5.11
C ARG A 27 -6.38 -9.63 -3.94
N THR A 28 -5.06 -9.78 -3.98
CA THR A 28 -4.26 -10.31 -2.86
C THR A 28 -3.75 -9.22 -1.92
N LEU A 29 -3.81 -7.96 -2.35
CA LEU A 29 -3.36 -6.79 -1.60
C LEU A 29 -4.47 -5.72 -1.53
N PRO A 30 -4.50 -4.92 -0.44
CA PRO A 30 -5.45 -3.82 -0.31
C PRO A 30 -5.38 -2.83 -1.47
N PHE A 31 -6.50 -2.14 -1.72
CA PHE A 31 -6.53 -1.03 -2.68
C PHE A 31 -5.53 0.07 -2.31
N GLY A 32 -4.88 0.62 -3.32
CA GLY A 32 -3.88 1.67 -3.13
C GLY A 32 -2.62 1.19 -2.40
N SER A 33 -2.38 -0.11 -2.26
CA SER A 33 -1.11 -0.63 -1.68
C SER A 33 0.14 -0.36 -2.54
N GLY A 34 -0.04 0.14 -3.76
CA GLY A 34 1.02 0.61 -4.64
C GLY A 34 1.50 2.03 -4.33
N ALA A 35 2.46 2.47 -5.14
CA ALA A 35 2.85 3.87 -5.24
C ALA A 35 3.05 4.22 -6.72
N THR A 36 2.71 5.45 -7.09
CA THR A 36 2.98 6.00 -8.41
C THR A 36 4.37 6.62 -8.41
N VAL A 37 5.15 6.33 -9.44
CA VAL A 37 6.41 7.01 -9.73
C VAL A 37 6.31 7.54 -11.15
N PHE A 38 6.57 8.83 -11.32
CA PHE A 38 6.58 9.48 -12.63
C PHE A 38 7.87 10.27 -12.76
N SER A 39 8.69 9.88 -13.74
CA SER A 39 10.04 10.41 -13.93
C SER A 39 10.05 11.92 -13.82
N ASN A 40 10.93 12.45 -12.97
CA ASN A 40 11.16 13.88 -12.72
C ASN A 40 10.09 14.62 -11.91
N TYR A 41 8.93 14.03 -11.58
CA TYR A 41 7.81 14.78 -10.98
C TYR A 41 7.15 14.10 -9.78
N VAL A 42 7.21 12.78 -9.69
CA VAL A 42 6.52 12.01 -8.64
C VAL A 42 7.45 10.91 -8.18
N ASP A 43 7.91 10.98 -6.93
CA ASP A 43 8.85 10.03 -6.36
C ASP A 43 8.20 9.10 -5.31
N LEU A 44 8.86 7.98 -5.05
CA LEU A 44 8.68 7.21 -3.83
C LEU A 44 9.95 7.39 -2.99
N LYS A 45 9.86 8.11 -1.87
CA LYS A 45 11.00 8.36 -0.97
C LYS A 45 10.80 7.61 0.33
N ILE A 46 11.76 6.73 0.63
CA ILE A 46 11.78 5.91 1.83
C ILE A 46 13.08 6.19 2.57
N LYS A 47 12.99 6.40 3.88
CA LYS A 47 14.15 6.51 4.76
C LYS A 47 14.29 5.23 5.58
N ASN A 48 15.48 4.65 5.55
CA ASN A 48 15.80 3.52 6.42
C ASN A 48 15.93 4.03 7.86
N THR A 49 15.11 3.51 8.77
CA THR A 49 15.18 3.79 10.21
C THR A 49 15.61 2.56 11.01
N SER A 50 15.89 1.45 10.33
CA SER A 50 16.53 0.28 10.91
C SER A 50 17.95 0.60 11.38
N PRO A 51 18.43 -0.03 12.47
CA PRO A 51 19.85 0.02 12.84
C PRO A 51 20.76 -0.69 11.83
N HIS A 52 20.19 -1.40 10.85
CA HIS A 52 20.91 -2.21 9.88
C HIS A 52 20.71 -1.68 8.45
N PRO A 53 21.70 -1.86 7.57
CA PRO A 53 21.52 -1.60 6.14
C PRO A 53 20.38 -2.44 5.56
N LEU A 54 19.63 -1.83 4.65
CA LEU A 54 18.61 -2.50 3.85
C LEU A 54 19.02 -2.48 2.38
N GLN A 55 18.93 -3.63 1.71
CA GLN A 55 19.15 -3.77 0.27
C GLN A 55 17.84 -4.09 -0.43
N LEU A 56 17.45 -3.23 -1.37
CA LEU A 56 16.38 -3.54 -2.32
C LEU A 56 16.96 -4.33 -3.50
N LYS A 57 16.49 -5.56 -3.68
CA LYS A 57 16.81 -6.40 -4.83
C LYS A 57 15.60 -6.51 -5.74
N LEU A 58 15.75 -6.14 -7.00
CA LEU A 58 14.71 -6.24 -8.03
C LEU A 58 15.20 -7.10 -9.18
N TRP A 59 14.33 -7.92 -9.75
CA TRP A 59 14.64 -8.73 -10.93
C TRP A 59 13.38 -9.04 -11.72
N LEU A 60 13.57 -9.30 -13.02
CA LEU A 60 12.50 -9.72 -13.90
C LEU A 60 12.50 -11.24 -14.03
N THR A 61 11.30 -11.81 -14.13
CA THR A 61 11.05 -13.12 -14.72
C THR A 61 10.30 -12.91 -16.04
N ASP A 62 10.07 -13.97 -16.80
CA ASP A 62 9.38 -13.90 -18.09
C ASP A 62 8.03 -13.17 -18.03
N THR A 63 7.34 -13.28 -16.89
CA THR A 63 5.98 -12.75 -16.69
C THR A 63 5.87 -11.65 -15.65
N CYS A 64 6.90 -11.37 -14.85
CA CYS A 64 6.74 -10.56 -13.64
C CYS A 64 8.00 -9.76 -13.27
N LEU A 65 7.79 -8.55 -12.73
CA LEU A 65 8.78 -7.89 -11.87
C LEU A 65 8.66 -8.44 -10.45
N LYS A 66 9.78 -8.91 -9.90
CA LYS A 66 9.89 -9.40 -8.52
C LYS A 66 10.82 -8.51 -7.71
N GLY A 67 10.61 -8.52 -6.40
CA GLY A 67 11.42 -7.75 -5.47
C GLY A 67 11.57 -8.43 -4.12
N GLN A 68 12.71 -8.17 -3.48
CA GLN A 68 13.02 -8.59 -2.12
C GLN A 68 13.71 -7.43 -1.38
N LEU A 69 13.42 -7.31 -0.08
CA LEU A 69 14.12 -6.41 0.81
C LEU A 69 14.97 -7.27 1.76
N LEU A 70 16.27 -7.03 1.75
CA LEU A 70 17.26 -7.82 2.50
C LEU A 70 17.90 -6.95 3.57
N SER A 71 18.34 -7.58 4.64
CA SER A 71 19.19 -6.99 5.68
C SER A 71 20.25 -8.00 6.08
N ASP A 72 21.36 -7.52 6.64
CA ASP A 72 22.43 -8.34 7.17
C ASP A 72 22.07 -8.97 8.53
N GLN A 73 21.00 -8.50 9.18
CA GLN A 73 20.46 -9.07 10.40
C GLN A 73 18.97 -9.39 10.29
N PRO A 74 18.47 -10.42 11.01
CA PRO A 74 17.04 -10.64 11.14
C PRO A 74 16.35 -9.44 11.81
N SER A 75 15.18 -9.05 11.32
CA SER A 75 14.39 -8.04 12.03
C SER A 75 13.87 -8.58 13.36
N ALA A 76 14.06 -7.81 14.44
CA ALA A 76 13.45 -8.10 15.73
C ALA A 76 11.91 -7.95 15.69
N ARG A 77 11.42 -7.15 14.74
CA ARG A 77 10.01 -6.80 14.58
C ARG A 77 9.40 -7.55 13.41
N LYS A 78 8.10 -7.85 13.54
CA LYS A 78 7.25 -8.32 12.46
C LYS A 78 6.15 -7.30 12.22
N TYR A 79 5.84 -7.06 10.96
CA TYR A 79 4.80 -6.11 10.58
C TYR A 79 3.64 -6.84 9.93
N HIS A 80 2.44 -6.51 10.36
CA HIS A 80 1.22 -6.97 9.72
C HIS A 80 0.48 -5.77 9.14
N ILE A 81 0.15 -5.85 7.84
CA ILE A 81 -0.50 -4.74 7.14
C ILE A 81 -1.98 -5.06 7.03
N ILE A 82 -2.81 -4.19 7.57
CA ILE A 82 -4.25 -4.38 7.65
C ILE A 82 -4.98 -3.25 6.92
N GLU A 83 -6.07 -3.61 6.24
CA GLU A 83 -6.99 -2.67 5.64
C GLU A 83 -8.16 -2.43 6.59
N LYS A 84 -8.47 -1.16 6.84
CA LYS A 84 -9.62 -0.74 7.64
C LYS A 84 -10.51 0.21 6.85
N SER A 85 -11.77 0.30 7.28
CA SER A 85 -12.73 1.28 6.78
C SER A 85 -12.95 1.23 5.27
N HIS A 86 -12.71 0.08 4.62
CA HIS A 86 -12.90 -0.09 3.19
C HIS A 86 -14.37 0.09 2.83
N ARG A 87 -14.64 0.97 1.86
CA ARG A 87 -16.01 1.26 1.41
C ARG A 87 -16.03 1.89 0.03
N PHE A 88 -17.17 1.73 -0.63
CA PHE A 88 -17.54 2.48 -1.82
C PHE A 88 -18.41 3.67 -1.44
N VAL A 89 -18.13 4.84 -2.00
CA VAL A 89 -18.82 6.10 -1.70
C VAL A 89 -19.42 6.66 -2.98
N ARG A 90 -20.72 6.93 -2.99
CA ARG A 90 -21.37 7.63 -4.11
C ARG A 90 -21.38 9.13 -3.86
N HIS A 91 -20.89 9.93 -4.81
CA HIS A 91 -20.93 11.38 -4.66
C HIS A 91 -22.28 11.93 -5.14
N ALA A 92 -23.08 12.47 -4.21
CA ALA A 92 -24.48 12.86 -4.49
C ALA A 92 -24.65 13.97 -5.55
N HIS A 93 -23.60 14.75 -5.83
CA HIS A 93 -23.67 15.91 -6.72
C HIS A 93 -22.98 15.72 -8.09
N ARG A 94 -22.56 14.50 -8.44
CA ARG A 94 -22.02 14.19 -9.77
C ARG A 94 -22.56 12.83 -10.21
N ASP A 95 -23.44 12.83 -11.20
CA ASP A 95 -24.01 11.61 -11.76
C ASP A 95 -22.89 10.63 -12.17
N GLY A 96 -22.97 9.39 -11.68
CA GLY A 96 -22.08 8.29 -12.07
C GLY A 96 -20.75 8.18 -11.31
N ASN A 97 -20.32 9.17 -10.54
CA ASN A 97 -19.00 9.09 -9.88
C ASN A 97 -19.08 8.33 -8.54
N HIS A 98 -18.63 7.08 -8.59
CA HIS A 98 -18.35 6.28 -7.41
C HIS A 98 -16.87 6.43 -7.01
N PHE A 99 -16.60 6.41 -5.71
CA PHE A 99 -15.27 6.52 -5.14
C PHE A 99 -15.00 5.30 -4.28
N ARG A 100 -13.72 4.96 -4.13
CA ARG A 100 -13.28 3.93 -3.20
C ARG A 100 -12.43 4.56 -2.11
N PHE A 101 -12.71 4.19 -0.88
CA PHE A 101 -11.97 4.61 0.29
C PHE A 101 -11.43 3.39 1.03
N ASN A 102 -10.22 3.49 1.57
CA ASN A 102 -9.73 2.61 2.63
C ASN A 102 -8.64 3.32 3.45
N GLU A 103 -8.27 2.68 4.56
CA GLU A 103 -7.14 3.07 5.38
C GLU A 103 -6.21 1.89 5.53
N ILE A 104 -4.91 2.12 5.36
CA ILE A 104 -3.89 1.12 5.57
C ILE A 104 -3.20 1.39 6.89
N TYR A 105 -3.19 0.37 7.73
CA TYR A 105 -2.53 0.36 9.03
C TYR A 105 -1.42 -0.68 9.05
N ARG A 106 -0.42 -0.42 9.90
CA ARG A 106 0.66 -1.35 10.20
C ARG A 106 0.61 -1.70 11.68
N GLU A 107 0.46 -2.97 11.97
CA GLU A 107 0.66 -3.51 13.31
C GLU A 107 2.11 -3.95 13.45
N THR A 108 2.74 -3.59 14.56
CA THR A 108 4.12 -4.01 14.86
C THR A 108 4.10 -5.02 15.99
N TYR A 109 4.82 -6.12 15.79
CA TYR A 109 4.96 -7.21 16.76
C TYR A 109 6.42 -7.46 17.07
N GLU A 110 6.73 -7.80 18.31
CA GLU A 110 8.04 -8.28 18.74
C GLU A 110 7.85 -9.51 19.61
N LYS A 111 8.55 -10.61 19.28
CA LYS A 111 8.43 -11.91 19.99
C LYS A 111 6.98 -12.39 20.20
N GLY A 112 6.09 -12.07 19.25
CA GLY A 112 4.67 -12.44 19.27
C GLY A 112 3.75 -11.47 20.02
N VAL A 113 4.29 -10.43 20.67
CA VAL A 113 3.51 -9.40 21.37
C VAL A 113 3.27 -8.22 20.45
N LYS A 114 2.02 -7.75 20.34
CA LYS A 114 1.68 -6.52 19.60
C LYS A 114 2.21 -5.32 20.37
N LEU A 115 3.16 -4.60 19.77
CA LEU A 115 3.73 -3.38 20.34
C LEU A 115 2.87 -2.15 20.03
N GLY A 116 2.19 -2.16 18.89
CA GLY A 116 1.36 -1.04 18.50
C GLY A 116 0.74 -1.21 17.12
N GLU A 117 -0.06 -0.23 16.77
CA GLU A 117 -0.71 -0.08 15.47
C GLU A 117 -0.63 1.39 15.06
N GLU A 118 -0.27 1.63 13.81
CA GLU A 118 -0.19 2.97 13.24
C GLU A 118 -0.92 3.04 11.90
N LYS A 119 -1.56 4.18 11.65
CA LYS A 119 -2.14 4.47 10.34
C LYS A 119 -1.02 4.95 9.40
N ILE A 120 -0.80 4.25 8.30
CA ILE A 120 0.24 4.61 7.33
C ILE A 120 -0.31 5.62 6.31
N PHE A 121 -1.47 5.34 5.73
CA PHE A 121 -2.12 6.28 4.80
C PHE A 121 -3.60 5.95 4.59
N THR A 122 -4.30 6.93 4.03
CA THR A 122 -5.66 6.79 3.49
C THR A 122 -5.56 6.72 1.97
N ASN A 123 -6.38 5.90 1.32
CA ASN A 123 -6.62 6.05 -0.11
C ASN A 123 -8.06 6.51 -0.34
N PHE A 124 -8.22 7.45 -1.25
CA PHE A 124 -9.50 7.91 -1.75
C PHE A 124 -9.36 8.23 -3.22
N ALA A 125 -10.03 7.47 -4.09
CA ALA A 125 -9.95 7.69 -5.54
C ALA A 125 -11.30 7.47 -6.23
N PRO A 126 -11.62 8.23 -7.28
CA PRO A 126 -12.73 7.93 -8.16
C PRO A 126 -12.49 6.61 -8.88
N MET A 127 -13.55 5.84 -9.05
CA MET A 127 -13.55 4.60 -9.81
C MET A 127 -13.93 4.88 -11.26
N VAL A 128 -13.22 4.24 -12.19
CA VAL A 128 -13.45 4.40 -13.64
C VAL A 128 -14.01 3.12 -14.29
N TYR A 129 -14.61 2.25 -13.48
CA TYR A 129 -15.29 1.03 -13.90
C TYR A 129 -16.72 0.99 -13.37
N GLU A 130 -17.57 0.21 -14.03
CA GLU A 130 -18.96 0.04 -13.61
C GLU A 130 -19.06 -0.68 -12.26
N VAL A 131 -19.84 -0.08 -11.35
CA VAL A 131 -20.16 -0.64 -10.04
C VAL A 131 -21.56 -1.25 -10.13
N THR A 132 -21.63 -2.56 -10.29
CA THR A 132 -22.90 -3.30 -10.22
C THR A 132 -23.34 -3.47 -8.76
N ALA A 133 -24.64 -3.44 -8.48
CA ALA A 133 -25.21 -3.53 -7.13
C ALA A 133 -24.77 -4.75 -6.30
N THR A 134 -24.26 -5.80 -6.93
CA THR A 134 -23.69 -7.00 -6.30
C THR A 134 -22.26 -6.84 -5.77
N ARG A 135 -21.63 -5.67 -5.96
CA ARG A 135 -20.21 -5.39 -5.64
C ARG A 135 -20.00 -4.25 -4.63
N ILE A 136 -21.07 -3.79 -3.97
CA ILE A 136 -21.02 -2.77 -2.90
C ILE A 136 -21.11 -3.46 -1.55
#